data_AF-A0A349WCB6-F1
#
_entry.id   AF-A0A349WCB6-F1
#
_cell.length_a   1.000
_cell.length_b   1.000
_cell.length_c   1.000
_cell.angle_alpha   90.00
_cell.angle_beta   90.00
_cell.angle_gamma   90.00
#
_symmetry.space_group_name_H-M   'P 1'
#
loop_
_entity.id
_entity.type
_entity.pdbx_description
1 polymer ?
#
loop_
_entity_poly.entity_id
_entity_poly.type
_entity_poly.pdbx_seq_one_letter_code
_entity_poly.pdbx_strand_id
1 'polypeptide(L)'
;MRKAPDVGGDPARVPAPWLLEVVLASVNLMQVRITRSRMAGAPPEAVIVSQLAHLGLMDFYRAEEAIAEGQRAAEKTLPFLQQLGLGAA
;
A
#
# COMPACT_ATOMS: atom_id res chain seq x y z
N MET A 1 -44.54 21.85 -33.34
CA MET A 1 -43.28 21.10 -33.18
C MET A 1 -42.51 21.70 -32.00
N ARG A 2 -42.36 20.97 -30.88
CA ARG A 2 -41.54 21.39 -29.74
C ARG A 2 -40.07 21.09 -30.06
N LYS A 3 -39.16 22.04 -29.88
CA LYS A 3 -37.73 21.73 -29.66
C LYS A 3 -37.47 21.91 -28.17
N ALA A 4 -37.17 20.81 -27.49
CA ALA A 4 -36.79 20.79 -26.08
C ALA A 4 -35.46 21.54 -25.86
N PRO A 5 -35.18 22.03 -24.63
CA PRO A 5 -33.87 22.56 -24.29
C PRO A 5 -32.84 21.42 -24.34
N ASP A 6 -31.69 21.69 -24.96
CA ASP A 6 -30.54 20.77 -24.96
C ASP A 6 -29.90 20.79 -23.57
N VAL A 7 -30.20 19.75 -22.79
CA VAL A 7 -29.56 19.45 -21.51
C VAL A 7 -28.46 18.44 -21.82
N GLY A 8 -27.23 18.93 -22.03
CA GLY A 8 -26.11 18.11 -22.46
C GLY A 8 -24.78 18.50 -21.82
N GLY A 9 -24.72 18.60 -20.49
CA GLY A 9 -23.44 18.61 -19.78
C GLY A 9 -22.82 17.22 -19.85
N ASP A 10 -21.70 17.08 -20.56
CA ASP A 10 -20.97 15.81 -20.71
C ASP A 10 -20.42 15.33 -19.35
N PRO A 11 -20.91 14.21 -18.78
CA PRO A 11 -20.46 13.69 -17.50
C PRO A 11 -19.11 12.95 -17.57
N ALA A 12 -18.42 12.92 -18.72
CA ALA A 12 -17.35 11.95 -18.97
C ALA A 12 -15.93 12.51 -19.18
N ARG A 13 -15.60 13.72 -18.71
CA ARG A 13 -14.17 14.08 -18.51
C ARG A 13 -13.69 13.61 -17.15
N VAL A 14 -13.55 12.29 -16.98
CA VAL A 14 -12.62 11.76 -15.97
C VAL A 14 -11.24 12.23 -16.42
N PRO A 15 -10.52 13.08 -15.65
CA PRO A 15 -9.18 13.50 -16.04
C PRO A 15 -8.33 12.25 -16.23
N ALA A 16 -7.68 12.12 -17.39
CA ALA A 16 -6.77 11.01 -17.62
C ALA A 16 -5.69 11.06 -16.52
N PRO A 17 -5.46 9.94 -15.81
CA PRO A 17 -4.49 9.91 -14.73
C PRO A 17 -3.12 10.27 -15.29
N TRP A 18 -2.36 11.05 -14.53
CA TRP A 18 -1.02 11.42 -14.98
C TRP A 18 -0.15 10.17 -15.06
N LEU A 19 0.65 10.04 -16.14
CA LEU A 19 1.44 8.83 -16.43
C LEU A 19 2.28 8.37 -15.22
N LEU A 20 2.87 9.31 -14.49
CA LEU A 20 3.66 9.03 -13.30
C LEU A 20 2.87 8.35 -12.17
N GLU A 21 1.59 8.68 -11.99
CA GLU A 21 0.75 8.07 -10.97
C GLU A 21 0.38 6.65 -11.35
N VAL A 22 0.06 6.43 -12.63
CA VAL A 22 -0.21 5.09 -13.15
C VAL A 22 1.01 4.20 -12.97
N VAL A 23 2.21 4.70 -13.28
CA VAL A 23 3.46 3.96 -13.09
C VAL A 23 3.70 3.65 -11.61
N LEU A 24 3.58 4.63 -10.71
CA LEU A 24 3.74 4.42 -9.26
C LEU A 24 2.74 3.41 -8.70
N ALA A 25 1.46 3.52 -9.09
CA ALA A 25 0.43 2.58 -8.68
C ALA A 25 0.70 1.17 -9.21
N SER A 26 1.19 1.06 -10.45
CA SER A 26 1.57 -0.22 -11.05
C SER A 26 2.72 -0.89 -10.30
N VAL A 27 3.74 -0.12 -9.88
CA VAL A 27 4.84 -0.63 -9.05
C VAL A 27 4.33 -1.19 -7.73
N ASN A 28 3.46 -0.44 -7.03
CA ASN A 28 2.87 -0.90 -5.77
C ASN A 28 2.09 -2.22 -5.96
N LEU A 29 1.27 -2.32 -7.01
CA LEU A 29 0.53 -3.54 -7.31
C LEU A 29 1.46 -4.72 -7.64
N MET A 30 2.52 -4.48 -8.42
CA MET A 30 3.52 -5.50 -8.72
C MET A 30 4.21 -6.00 -7.44
N GLN A 31 4.58 -5.10 -6.52
CA GLN A 31 5.15 -5.46 -5.22
C GLN A 31 4.21 -6.37 -4.42
N VAL A 32 2.93 -6.00 -4.30
CA VAL A 32 1.93 -6.84 -3.61
C VAL A 32 1.84 -8.23 -4.22
N ARG A 33 1.79 -8.32 -5.56
CA ARG A 33 1.71 -9.61 -6.27
C ARG A 33 2.96 -10.46 -6.07
N ILE A 34 4.15 -9.86 -6.17
CA ILE A 34 5.42 -10.56 -5.97
C ILE A 34 5.52 -11.09 -4.54
N THR A 35 5.22 -10.25 -3.54
CA THR A 35 5.23 -10.64 -2.12
C THR A 35 4.27 -11.80 -1.87
N ARG A 36 3.01 -11.71 -2.34
CA ARG A 36 2.02 -12.78 -2.18
C ARG A 36 2.46 -14.07 -2.88
N SER A 37 3.02 -13.97 -4.08
CA SER A 37 3.54 -15.12 -4.83
C SER A 37 4.68 -15.80 -4.07
N ARG A 38 5.58 -15.03 -3.46
CA ARG A 38 6.69 -15.56 -2.66
C ARG A 38 6.19 -16.23 -1.39
N MET A 39 5.29 -15.59 -0.65
CA MET A 39 4.69 -16.20 0.56
C MET A 39 3.93 -17.48 0.27
N ALA A 40 3.29 -17.59 -0.90
CA ALA A 40 2.60 -18.81 -1.31
C ALA A 40 3.56 -19.96 -1.68
N GLY A 41 4.72 -19.63 -2.29
CA GLY A 41 5.72 -20.63 -2.69
C GLY A 41 6.66 -21.06 -1.57
N ALA A 42 7.04 -20.13 -0.69
CA ALA A 42 7.88 -20.34 0.48
C ALA A 42 7.35 -19.47 1.63
N PRO A 43 6.39 -19.99 2.42
CA PRO A 43 5.84 -19.26 3.55
C PRO A 43 6.94 -18.98 4.59
N PRO A 44 7.04 -17.75 5.11
CA PRO A 44 8.00 -17.44 6.18
C PRO A 44 7.53 -18.01 7.52
N GLU A 45 8.47 -18.28 8.42
CA GLU A 45 8.19 -18.75 9.79
C GLU A 45 7.53 -17.67 10.64
N ALA A 46 7.85 -16.40 10.36
CA ALA A 46 7.27 -15.23 11.02
C ALA A 46 7.05 -14.09 10.03
N VAL A 47 6.01 -13.28 10.28
CA VAL A 47 5.67 -12.10 9.47
C VAL A 47 5.44 -10.91 10.39
N ILE A 48 6.06 -9.78 10.07
CA ILE A 48 5.78 -8.48 10.67
C ILE A 48 5.01 -7.65 9.65
N VAL A 49 3.84 -7.14 10.03
CA VAL A 49 2.98 -6.32 9.15
C VAL A 49 2.82 -4.93 9.76
N SER A 50 3.17 -3.89 8.99
CA SER A 50 2.97 -2.48 9.34
C SER A 50 1.81 -1.89 8.53
N GLN A 51 1.03 -1.00 9.17
CA GLN A 51 -0.13 -0.38 8.53
C GLN A 51 0.25 0.95 7.87
N LEU A 52 0.79 0.88 6.65
CA LEU A 52 1.28 2.04 5.88
C LEU A 52 0.51 2.30 4.58
N ALA A 53 -0.67 1.68 4.39
CA ALA A 53 -1.42 1.75 3.13
C ALA A 53 -1.86 3.17 2.73
N HIS A 54 -1.87 4.10 3.68
CA HIS A 54 -2.21 5.51 3.48
C HIS A 54 -1.01 6.41 3.19
N LEU A 55 0.20 5.85 3.13
CA LEU A 55 1.40 6.56 2.68
C LEU A 55 1.65 6.28 1.20
N GLY A 56 1.87 7.33 0.41
CA GLY A 56 2.32 7.22 -0.97
C GLY A 56 3.81 6.84 -1.05
N LEU A 57 4.22 6.30 -2.20
CA LEU A 57 5.62 5.87 -2.43
C LEU A 57 6.62 7.02 -2.28
N MET A 58 6.19 8.27 -2.53
CA MET A 58 7.04 9.46 -2.52
C MET A 58 6.76 10.40 -1.33
N ASP A 59 6.02 9.95 -0.31
CA ASP A 59 5.69 10.74 0.89
C ASP A 59 6.88 10.82 1.87
N PHE A 60 8.05 11.25 1.39
CA PHE A 60 9.29 11.29 2.20
C PHE A 60 9.20 12.21 3.41
N TYR A 61 8.35 13.24 3.35
CA TYR A 61 8.08 14.15 4.47
C TYR A 61 7.38 13.47 5.66
N ARG A 62 6.83 12.26 5.47
CA ARG A 62 6.17 11.45 6.50
C ARG A 62 7.05 10.29 6.98
N ALA A 63 8.37 10.36 6.76
CA ALA A 63 9.29 9.30 7.15
C ALA A 63 9.20 8.93 8.64
N GLU A 64 9.03 9.93 9.52
CA GLU A 64 8.89 9.69 10.97
C GLU A 64 7.68 8.82 11.30
N GLU A 65 6.56 9.03 10.61
CA GLU A 65 5.34 8.22 10.78
C GLU A 65 5.58 6.77 10.35
N ALA A 66 6.23 6.56 9.20
CA ALA A 66 6.56 5.24 8.70
C ALA A 66 7.50 4.48 9.64
N ILE A 67 8.52 5.16 10.19
CA ILE A 67 9.48 4.59 11.15
C ILE A 67 8.77 4.19 12.44
N ALA A 68 7.94 5.08 12.99
CA ALA A 68 7.22 4.82 14.23
C ALA A 68 6.24 3.65 14.10
N GLU A 69 5.51 3.54 12.99
CA GLU A 69 4.63 2.39 12.74
C GLU A 69 5.43 1.10 12.53
N GLY A 70 6.61 1.16 11.90
CA GLY A 70 7.53 0.03 11.80
C GLY A 70 8.00 -0.47 13.16
N GLN A 71 8.42 0.43 14.06
CA GLN A 71 8.78 0.10 15.43
C GLN A 71 7.61 -0.55 16.17
N ARG A 72 6.43 0.06 16.10
CA ARG A 72 5.21 -0.45 16.74
C ARG A 72 4.82 -1.83 16.22
N ALA A 73 4.93 -2.08 14.92
CA ALA A 73 4.66 -3.38 14.32
C ALA A 73 5.65 -4.46 14.79
N ALA A 74 6.93 -4.09 14.91
CA ALA A 74 7.96 -4.98 15.43
C ALA A 74 7.71 -5.30 16.91
N GLU A 75 7.46 -4.31 17.76
CA GLU A 75 7.15 -4.47 19.18
C GLU A 75 5.93 -5.39 19.41
N LYS A 76 4.86 -5.22 18.62
CA LYS A 76 3.67 -6.09 18.67
C LYS A 76 4.00 -7.55 18.35
N THR A 77 4.95 -7.77 17.44
CA THR A 77 5.34 -9.13 17.01
C THR A 77 6.44 -9.72 17.88
N LEU A 78 7.17 -8.90 18.64
CA LEU A 78 8.32 -9.30 19.44
C LEU A 78 8.06 -10.50 20.37
N PRO A 79 6.94 -10.59 21.11
CA PRO A 79 6.68 -11.75 21.96
C PRO A 79 6.60 -13.06 21.17
N PHE A 80 6.03 -13.03 19.96
CA PHE A 80 5.96 -14.19 19.08
C PHE A 80 7.34 -14.56 18.54
N LEU A 81 8.15 -13.57 18.16
CA LEU A 81 9.53 -13.81 17.71
C LEU A 81 10.37 -14.46 18.83
N GLN A 82 10.24 -13.98 20.07
CA GLN A 82 10.94 -14.54 21.23
C GLN A 82 10.57 -16.00 21.48
N GLN A 83 9.30 -16.38 21.28
CA GLN A 83 8.88 -17.79 21.35
C GLN A 83 9.54 -18.67 20.28
N LEU A 84 9.90 -18.10 19.13
CA LEU A 84 10.68 -18.76 18.08
C LEU A 84 12.20 -18.75 18.36
N GLY A 85 12.64 -18.19 19.49
CA GLY A 85 14.06 -18.00 19.82
C GLY A 85 14.72 -16.85 19.06
N LEU A 86 13.93 -15.95 18.46
CA LEU A 86 14.38 -14.81 17.67
C LEU A 86 14.14 -13.51 18.46
N GLY A 87 15.21 -12.75 18.71
CA GLY A 87 15.16 -11.52 19.52
C GLY A 87 15.96 -11.69 20.82
N ALA A 88 16.64 -10.62 21.25
CA ALA A 88 17.52 -10.67 22.42
C ALA A 88 16.77 -11.19 23.67
N ALA A 89 17.49 -12.02 24.43
CA ALA A 89 17.08 -12.60 25.71
C ALA A 89 16.70 -11.54 26.75
#